data_AF-A0A1I7YTC1-F1
#
_entry.id   AF-A0A1I7YTC1-F1
#
_cell.length_a   1.000
_cell.length_b   1.000
_cell.length_c   1.000
_cell.angle_alpha   90.00
_cell.angle_beta   90.00
_cell.angle_gamma   90.00
#
_symmetry.space_group_name_H-M   'P 1'
#
loop_
_entity.id
_entity.type
_entity.pdbx_description
1 polymer ?
#
loop_
_entity_poly.entity_id
_entity_poly.type
_entity_poly.pdbx_seq_one_letter_code
_entity_poly.pdbx_strand_id
1 'polypeptide(L)'
;MDEMANMIGCKPNLLAQFFTDPKLWWTLFFGPNVAYQYRLRGPHPWKDARQALLTLPDRVVVPTRTREPPMTKPQGFPLVKMVTLLGICAAVGFHVYRSHLK
;
A
#
# COMPACT_ATOMS: atom_id res chain seq x y z
N MET A 1 8.59 0.72 -18.56
CA MET A 1 9.26 1.77 -17.76
C MET A 1 10.37 1.19 -16.91
N ASP A 2 10.09 0.13 -16.15
CA ASP A 2 11.09 -0.57 -15.33
C ASP A 2 12.34 -1.08 -16.06
N GLU A 3 12.19 -1.58 -17.29
CA GLU A 3 13.33 -2.04 -18.10
C GLU A 3 14.29 -0.89 -18.43
N MET A 4 13.74 0.25 -18.89
CA MET A 4 14.53 1.46 -19.10
C MET A 4 15.14 1.98 -17.80
N ALA A 5 14.36 1.98 -16.72
CA ALA A 5 14.84 2.40 -15.42
C ALA A 5 15.94 1.47 -14.88
N ASN A 6 15.94 0.19 -15.26
CA ASN A 6 17.01 -0.75 -14.97
C ASN A 6 18.26 -0.44 -15.79
N MET A 7 18.13 -0.18 -17.09
CA MET A 7 19.26 0.21 -17.95
C MET A 7 19.94 1.49 -17.44
N ILE A 8 19.15 2.46 -16.96
CA ILE A 8 19.64 3.73 -16.41
C ILE A 8 20.11 3.59 -14.94
N GLY A 9 19.71 2.53 -14.23
CA GLY A 9 20.00 2.32 -12.81
C GLY A 9 19.13 3.15 -11.85
N CYS A 10 17.97 3.64 -12.30
CA CYS A 10 17.03 4.43 -11.49
C CYS A 10 15.82 3.65 -10.94
N LYS A 11 15.56 2.40 -11.39
CA LYS A 11 14.46 1.56 -10.88
C LYS A 11 14.63 1.35 -9.38
N PRO A 12 13.73 1.72 -8.45
CA PRO A 12 13.90 1.47 -7.01
C PRO A 12 13.97 -0.03 -6.66
N ASN A 13 14.84 -0.43 -5.71
CA ASN A 13 14.88 -1.81 -5.21
C ASN A 13 13.88 -1.96 -4.07
N LEU A 14 12.77 -2.65 -4.33
CA LEU A 14 11.70 -2.84 -3.36
C LEU A 14 12.16 -3.63 -2.12
N LEU A 15 12.98 -4.67 -2.26
CA LEU A 15 13.45 -5.44 -1.10
C LEU A 15 14.32 -4.59 -0.19
N ALA A 16 15.25 -3.81 -0.75
CA ALA A 16 16.08 -2.90 0.03
C ALA A 16 15.20 -1.82 0.71
N GLN A 17 14.23 -1.29 -0.02
CA GLN A 17 13.35 -0.23 0.49
C GLN A 17 12.44 -0.72 1.63
N PHE A 18 12.04 -1.99 1.63
CA PHE A 18 11.28 -2.58 2.72
C PHE A 18 12.01 -2.48 4.07
N PHE A 19 13.33 -2.69 4.06
CA PHE A 19 14.14 -2.62 5.28
C PHE A 19 14.56 -1.19 5.65
N THR A 20 14.74 -0.28 4.69
CA THR A 20 15.20 1.09 4.96
C THR A 20 14.06 2.09 5.23
N ASP A 21 12.96 1.98 4.48
CA ASP A 21 11.80 2.86 4.62
C ASP A 21 10.50 2.09 4.30
N PRO A 22 9.95 1.36 5.30
CA PRO A 22 8.74 0.56 5.13
C PRO A 22 7.53 1.38 4.66
N LYS A 23 7.46 2.66 5.03
CA LYS A 23 6.37 3.55 4.63
C LYS A 23 6.44 3.85 3.13
N LEU A 24 7.61 4.23 2.65
CA LEU A 24 7.82 4.46 1.22
C LEU A 24 7.65 3.14 0.43
N TRP A 25 8.16 2.02 0.96
CA TRP A 25 7.95 0.72 0.34
C TRP A 25 6.48 0.39 0.15
N TRP A 26 5.64 0.61 1.16
CA TRP A 26 4.21 0.37 1.03
C TRP A 26 3.57 1.22 -0.08
N THR A 27 3.95 2.49 -0.17
CA THR A 27 3.45 3.36 -1.24
C THR A 27 3.96 2.98 -2.62
N LEU A 28 5.15 2.39 -2.74
CA LEU A 28 5.69 1.92 -4.02
C LEU A 28 5.05 0.60 -4.46
N PHE A 29 4.72 -0.28 -3.52
CA PHE A 29 4.19 -1.61 -3.81
C PHE A 29 2.67 -1.60 -4.03
N PHE A 30 1.92 -0.90 -3.16
CA PHE A 30 0.46 -0.83 -3.24
C PHE A 30 -0.09 0.51 -3.73
N GLY A 31 0.76 1.53 -3.85
CA GLY A 31 0.33 2.82 -4.36
C GLY A 31 0.38 2.89 -5.89
N PRO A 32 0.01 4.05 -6.44
CA PRO A 32 0.01 4.27 -7.89
C PRO A 32 1.45 4.32 -8.43
N ASN A 33 1.65 3.73 -9.60
CA ASN A 33 2.92 3.82 -10.34
C ASN A 33 3.08 5.22 -10.94
N VAL A 34 3.90 6.07 -10.30
CA VAL A 34 4.14 7.46 -10.74
C VAL A 34 5.59 7.72 -11.08
N ALA A 35 5.84 8.68 -11.99
CA ALA A 35 7.18 9.01 -12.48
C ALA A 35 8.18 9.40 -11.36
N TYR A 36 7.70 9.93 -10.23
CA TYR A 36 8.54 10.30 -9.08
C TYR A 36 9.34 9.12 -8.51
N GLN A 37 8.85 7.89 -8.63
CA GLN A 37 9.54 6.71 -8.10
C GLN A 37 10.90 6.46 -8.76
N TYR A 38 11.05 6.82 -10.04
CA TYR A 38 12.30 6.67 -10.78
C TYR A 38 13.29 7.81 -10.50
N ARG A 39 12.89 8.81 -9.71
CA ARG A 39 13.78 9.89 -9.23
C ARG A 39 14.19 9.72 -7.78
N LEU A 40 13.83 8.60 -7.15
CA LEU A 40 14.29 8.24 -5.79
C LEU A 40 15.76 7.84 -5.78
N ARG A 41 16.26 7.24 -6.86
CA ARG A 41 17.65 6.80 -7.00
C ARG A 41 18.10 6.85 -8.46
N GLY A 42 19.39 6.63 -8.68
CA GLY A 42 20.00 6.68 -10.02
C GLY A 42 20.59 8.05 -10.32
N PRO A 43 20.89 8.35 -11.61
CA PRO A 43 21.44 9.64 -11.99
C PRO A 43 20.40 10.76 -11.78
N HIS A 44 20.84 11.89 -11.22
CA HIS A 44 19.98 13.05 -10.94
C HIS A 44 18.78 12.73 -10.02
N PRO A 45 19.01 12.19 -8.80
CA PRO A 45 17.92 11.93 -7.87
C PRO A 45 17.30 13.25 -7.40
N TRP A 46 15.98 13.26 -7.28
CA TRP A 46 15.26 14.42 -6.75
C TRP A 46 15.01 14.24 -5.26
N LYS A 47 15.57 15.15 -4.45
CA LYS A 47 15.52 15.08 -2.98
C LYS A 47 14.09 15.00 -2.43
N ASP A 48 13.14 15.67 -3.06
CA ASP A 48 11.75 15.72 -2.59
C ASP A 48 10.87 14.61 -3.20
N ALA A 49 11.42 13.72 -4.02
CA ALA A 49 10.67 12.64 -4.67
C ALA A 49 9.92 11.77 -3.65
N ARG A 50 10.56 11.50 -2.50
CA ARG A 50 9.95 10.78 -1.39
C ARG A 50 8.72 11.51 -0.85
N GLN A 51 8.86 12.80 -0.55
CA GLN A 51 7.76 13.59 -0.01
C GLN A 51 6.62 13.69 -1.03
N ALA A 52 6.95 13.90 -2.31
CA ALA A 52 5.99 13.97 -3.39
C ALA A 52 5.21 12.67 -3.59
N LEU A 53 5.81 11.50 -3.33
CA LEU A 53 5.11 10.21 -3.34
C LEU A 53 4.15 10.08 -2.16
N LEU A 54 4.61 10.42 -0.96
CA LEU A 54 3.81 10.28 0.25
C LEU A 54 2.60 11.24 0.29
N THR A 55 2.74 12.45 -0.26
CA THR A 55 1.65 13.45 -0.33
C THR A 55 0.82 13.35 -1.60
N LEU A 56 1.12 12.40 -2.48
CA LEU A 56 0.42 12.24 -3.76
C LEU A 56 -1.09 12.07 -3.58
N PRO A 57 -1.61 11.23 -2.65
CA PRO A 57 -3.05 11.05 -2.48
C PRO A 57 -3.76 12.37 -2.13
N ASP A 58 -3.16 13.16 -1.23
CA ASP A 58 -3.71 14.44 -0.82
C ASP A 58 -3.81 15.41 -2.02
N ARG A 59 -2.76 15.48 -2.84
CA ARG A 59 -2.75 16.36 -4.03
C ARG A 59 -3.78 15.98 -5.09
N VAL A 60 -4.16 14.71 -5.19
CA VAL A 60 -5.21 14.27 -6.11
C VAL A 60 -6.60 14.67 -5.58
N VAL A 61 -6.77 14.68 -4.26
CA VAL A 61 -8.05 14.99 -3.61
C VAL A 61 -8.28 16.50 -3.47
N VAL A 62 -7.26 17.29 -3.14
CA VAL A 62 -7.36 18.75 -2.96
C VAL A 62 -8.11 19.47 -4.08
N PRO A 63 -7.81 19.27 -5.39
CA PRO A 63 -8.52 19.99 -6.46
C PRO A 63 -9.98 19.54 -6.64
N THR A 64 -10.32 18.33 -6.19
CA THR A 64 -11.69 17.79 -6.31
C THR A 64 -12.53 18.04 -5.06
N ARG A 65 -11.90 18.27 -3.91
CA ARG A 65 -12.56 18.53 -2.62
C ARG A 65 -12.75 20.03 -2.39
N THR A 66 -13.68 20.64 -3.12
CA THR A 66 -14.04 22.07 -2.97
C THR A 66 -14.92 22.36 -1.75
N ARG A 67 -15.48 21.33 -1.10
CA ARG A 67 -16.35 21.45 0.08
C ARG A 67 -16.04 20.36 1.10
N GLU A 68 -16.01 20.73 2.38
CA GLU A 68 -15.86 19.79 3.49
C GLU A 68 -17.20 19.07 3.79
N PRO A 69 -17.22 17.72 3.84
CA PRO A 69 -18.39 16.98 4.28
C PRO A 69 -18.58 17.11 5.80
N PRO A 70 -19.82 16.97 6.31
CA PRO A 70 -20.04 16.86 7.74
C PRO A 70 -19.29 15.64 8.29
N MET A 71 -18.82 15.73 9.54
CA MET A 71 -18.08 14.66 10.20
C MET A 71 -18.96 13.44 10.46
N THR A 72 -18.99 12.50 9.52
CA THR A 72 -19.65 11.20 9.69
C THR A 72 -18.61 10.16 10.05
N LYS A 73 -18.74 9.54 11.24
CA LYS A 73 -17.91 8.38 11.60
C LYS A 73 -18.17 7.26 10.60
N PRO A 74 -17.16 6.49 10.15
CA PRO A 74 -17.39 5.33 9.30
C PRO A 74 -18.33 4.36 10.03
N GLN A 75 -19.56 4.27 9.56
CA GLN A 75 -20.57 3.36 10.10
C GLN A 75 -20.53 2.08 9.27
N GLY A 76 -19.88 1.05 9.80
CA GLY A 76 -19.85 -0.26 9.18
C GLY A 76 -18.81 -1.18 9.81
N PHE A 77 -19.14 -2.46 9.92
CA PHE A 77 -18.14 -3.48 10.24
C PHE A 77 -17.21 -3.65 9.03
N PRO A 78 -15.89 -3.53 9.19
CA PRO A 78 -14.97 -3.70 8.08
C PRO A 78 -15.02 -5.16 7.60
N LEU A 79 -15.27 -5.34 6.30
CA LEU A 79 -15.45 -6.65 5.64
C LEU A 79 -14.31 -7.64 5.97
N VAL A 80 -13.09 -7.12 6.14
CA VAL A 80 -11.90 -7.86 6.57
C VAL A 80 -12.08 -8.56 7.93
N LYS A 81 -12.75 -7.91 8.90
CA LYS A 81 -13.04 -8.51 10.22
C LYS A 81 -14.07 -9.63 10.13
N MET A 82 -15.03 -9.54 9.20
CA MET A 82 -16.03 -10.61 9.00
C MET A 82 -15.42 -11.84 8.34
N VAL A 83 -14.58 -11.65 7.32
CA VAL A 83 -13.90 -12.75 6.62
C VAL A 83 -12.92 -13.49 7.53
N THR A 84 -12.16 -12.75 8.34
CA THR A 84 -11.24 -13.37 9.32
C THR A 84 -11.97 -14.16 10.40
N LEU A 85 -13.09 -13.63 10.92
CA LEU A 85 -13.94 -14.35 11.88
C LEU A 85 -14.50 -15.65 11.27
N LEU A 86 -15.04 -15.60 10.05
CA LEU A 86 -15.55 -16.78 9.33
C LEU A 86 -14.45 -17.82 9.09
N GLY A 87 -13.25 -17.38 8.70
CA GLY A 87 -12.10 -18.27 8.51
C GLY A 87 -11.70 -19.01 9.80
N ILE A 88 -11.69 -18.32 10.94
CA ILE A 88 -11.40 -18.92 12.25
C ILE A 88 -12.50 -19.91 12.64
N CYS A 89 -13.77 -19.55 12.47
CA CYS A 89 -14.90 -20.44 12.77
C CYS A 89 -14.86 -21.72 11.92
N ALA A 90 -14.56 -21.60 10.63
CA ALA A 90 -14.43 -22.75 9.73
C ALA A 90 -13.25 -23.66 10.14
N ALA A 91 -12.11 -23.07 10.52
CA ALA A 91 -10.93 -23.83 10.98
C ALA A 91 -11.20 -24.59 12.29
N VAL A 92 -11.87 -23.95 13.26
CA VAL A 92 -12.25 -24.59 14.53
C VAL A 92 -13.30 -25.69 14.29
N GLY A 93 -14.32 -25.42 13.48
CA GLY A 93 -15.34 -26.42 13.13
C GLY A 93 -14.72 -27.65 12.44
N PHE A 94 -13.78 -27.43 11.51
CA PHE A 94 -13.04 -28.49 10.86
C PHE A 94 -12.18 -29.30 11.85
N HIS A 95 -11.53 -28.63 12.81
CA HIS A 95 -10.76 -29.32 13.86
C HIS A 95 -11.65 -30.20 14.74
N VAL A 96 -12.81 -29.69 15.17
CA VAL A 96 -13.77 -30.44 16.00
C VAL A 96 -14.38 -31.63 15.24
N TYR A 97 -14.74 -31.44 13.97
CA TYR A 97 -15.22 -32.52 13.12
C TYR A 97 -14.18 -33.64 12.97
N ARG A 98 -12.91 -33.25 12.74
CA ARG A 98 -11.79 -34.20 12.64
C ARG A 98 -11.53 -34.94 13.97
N SER A 99 -11.74 -34.31 15.12
CA SER A 99 -11.57 -34.97 16.43
C SER A 99 -12.69 -35.95 16.75
N HIS A 100 -13.89 -35.81 16.18
CA HIS A 100 -15.01 -36.73 16.38
C HIS A 100 -15.01 -37.95 15.45
N LEU A 101 -14.21 -37.93 14.39
CA LEU A 101 -14.05 -39.03 13.42
C LEU A 101 -12.95 -40.04 13.79
N LYS A 102 -12.22 -39.80 14.89
CA LYS A 102 -11.27 -40.73 15.50
C LYS A 102 -11.87 -41.33 16.75
#